data_AF-A0A2I2Z665-F1
#
_entry.id   AF-A0A2I2Z665-F1
#
_cell.length_a   1.000
_cell.length_b   1.000
_cell.length_c   1.000
_cell.angle_alpha   90.00
_cell.angle_beta   90.00
_cell.angle_gamma   90.00
#
_symmetry.space_group_name_H-M   'P 1'
#
loop_
_entity.id
_entity.type
_entity.pdbx_description
1 polymer ?
#
loop_
_entity_poly.entity_id
_entity_poly.type
_entity_poly.pdbx_seq_one_letter_code
_entity_poly.pdbx_strand_id
1 'polypeptide(L)'
;PNEKMKQVLKKTIEEAKAIISKKQVEAGVCVTMEMVKDALDQLRGAVMIVYPMGLPPYDPIRMEFENKEDLSGTQAGLNIIKEAEAQLWWAAKELRRTKKLSDYVGKNEKTKIIAKIQQRLEENDDDAYLNSPWAD
;
A
#
# COMPACT_ATOMS: atom_id res chain seq x y z
N PRO A 1 -24.59 16.65 3.34
CA PRO A 1 -24.53 16.17 1.93
C PRO A 1 -25.91 15.78 1.38
N ASN A 2 -26.32 16.42 0.28
CA ASN A 2 -27.55 16.14 -0.45
C ASN A 2 -27.46 14.78 -1.18
N GLU A 3 -28.57 14.16 -1.58
CA GLU A 3 -28.55 12.77 -2.11
C GLU A 3 -27.68 12.60 -3.36
N LYS A 4 -27.69 13.62 -4.23
CA LYS A 4 -26.81 13.71 -5.41
C LYS A 4 -25.32 13.74 -5.03
N MET A 5 -24.96 14.40 -3.94
CA MET A 5 -23.58 14.48 -3.47
C MET A 5 -23.08 13.12 -2.95
N LYS A 6 -23.95 12.36 -2.28
CA LYS A 6 -23.61 10.99 -1.85
C LYS A 6 -23.38 10.06 -3.05
N GLN A 7 -24.14 10.24 -4.13
CA GLN A 7 -23.96 9.47 -5.37
C GLN A 7 -22.62 9.78 -6.05
N VAL A 8 -22.22 11.06 -6.11
CA VAL A 8 -20.91 11.45 -6.66
C VAL A 8 -19.79 10.74 -5.90
N LEU A 9 -19.79 10.81 -4.56
CA LEU A 9 -18.76 10.12 -3.75
C LEU A 9 -18.75 8.61 -3.97
N LYS A 10 -19.93 7.97 -3.97
CA LYS A 10 -20.02 6.51 -4.19
C LYS A 10 -19.47 6.11 -5.55
N LYS A 11 -19.80 6.86 -6.59
CA LYS A 11 -19.34 6.59 -7.95
C LYS A 11 -17.83 6.74 -8.07
N THR A 12 -17.25 7.82 -7.53
CA THR A 12 -15.80 8.02 -7.56
C THR A 12 -15.05 6.97 -6.74
N ILE A 13 -15.63 6.49 -5.62
CA ILE A 13 -15.06 5.37 -4.86
C ILE A 13 -15.04 4.07 -5.67
N GLU A 14 -16.11 3.77 -6.41
CA GLU A 14 -16.16 2.59 -7.28
C GLU A 14 -15.15 2.68 -8.42
N GLU A 15 -15.02 3.85 -9.05
CA GLU A 15 -14.04 4.11 -10.11
C GLU A 15 -12.60 3.97 -9.59
N ALA A 16 -12.27 4.59 -8.45
CA ALA A 16 -10.95 4.46 -7.84
C ALA A 16 -10.64 3.01 -7.43
N LYS A 17 -11.63 2.29 -6.89
CA LYS A 17 -11.48 0.85 -6.57
C LYS A 17 -11.30 0.00 -7.82
N ALA A 18 -11.94 0.35 -8.93
CA ALA A 18 -11.75 -0.35 -10.20
C ALA A 18 -10.32 -0.18 -10.75
N ILE A 19 -9.69 0.98 -10.50
CA ILE A 19 -8.31 1.24 -10.90
C ILE A 19 -7.31 0.33 -10.17
N ILE A 20 -7.56 0.00 -8.90
CA ILE A 20 -6.66 -0.81 -8.07
C ILE A 20 -7.12 -2.28 -7.96
N SER A 21 -8.24 -2.63 -8.60
CA SER A 21 -8.85 -3.95 -8.49
C SER A 21 -7.98 -5.06 -9.10
N LYS A 22 -8.11 -6.27 -8.56
CA LYS A 22 -7.50 -7.50 -9.11
C LYS A 22 -7.85 -7.74 -10.59
N LYS A 23 -8.96 -7.16 -11.07
CA LYS A 23 -9.36 -7.18 -12.49
C LYS A 23 -8.32 -6.56 -13.42
N GLN A 24 -7.55 -5.56 -12.97
CA GLN A 24 -6.47 -4.96 -13.77
C GLN A 24 -5.35 -5.97 -14.05
N VAL A 25 -5.04 -6.81 -13.07
CA VAL A 25 -4.03 -7.88 -13.19
C VAL A 25 -4.48 -8.95 -14.20
N GLU A 26 -5.78 -9.26 -14.23
CA GLU A 26 -6.35 -10.18 -15.22
C GLU A 26 -6.37 -9.59 -16.63
N ALA A 27 -6.58 -8.27 -16.74
CA ALA A 27 -6.52 -7.53 -18.00
C ALA A 27 -5.09 -7.26 -18.48
N GLY A 28 -4.06 -7.65 -17.72
CA GLY A 28 -2.65 -7.39 -18.05
C GLY A 28 -2.25 -5.92 -17.98
N VAL A 29 -3.05 -5.08 -17.32
CA VAL A 29 -2.75 -3.66 -17.13
C VAL A 29 -1.83 -3.53 -15.92
N CYS A 30 -0.68 -2.89 -16.12
CA CYS A 30 0.26 -2.61 -15.04
C CYS A 30 -0.24 -1.40 -14.23
N VAL A 31 -0.40 -1.57 -12.93
CA VAL A 31 -0.75 -0.46 -12.03
C VAL A 31 0.52 0.34 -11.77
N THR A 32 0.56 1.59 -12.23
CA THR A 32 1.66 2.52 -11.97
C THR A 32 1.32 3.43 -10.79
N MET A 33 2.34 4.00 -10.15
CA MET A 33 2.15 4.98 -9.07
C MET A 33 1.37 6.21 -9.57
N GLU A 34 1.49 6.55 -10.85
CA GLU A 34 0.73 7.64 -11.48
C GLU A 34 -0.76 7.34 -11.51
N MET A 35 -1.17 6.12 -11.90
CA MET A 35 -2.58 5.72 -11.87
C MET A 35 -3.18 5.76 -10.46
N VAL A 36 -2.38 5.41 -9.45
CA VAL A 36 -2.81 5.49 -8.04
C VAL A 36 -2.96 6.95 -7.61
N LYS A 37 -2.03 7.83 -8.00
CA LYS A 37 -2.13 9.27 -7.74
C LYS A 37 -3.36 9.88 -8.41
N ASP A 38 -3.61 9.55 -9.67
CA ASP A 38 -4.78 10.02 -10.41
C ASP A 38 -6.08 9.58 -9.74
N ALA A 39 -6.16 8.32 -9.29
CA ALA A 39 -7.31 7.81 -8.54
C ALA A 39 -7.51 8.55 -7.20
N LEU A 40 -6.42 8.88 -6.49
CA LEU A 40 -6.47 9.68 -5.27
C LEU A 40 -6.92 11.13 -5.54
N ASP A 41 -6.44 11.74 -6.62
CA ASP A 41 -6.82 13.09 -7.01
C ASP A 41 -8.28 13.16 -7.49
N GLN A 42 -8.79 12.12 -8.15
CA GLN A 42 -10.22 11.98 -8.43
C GLN A 42 -11.05 11.97 -7.14
N LEU A 43 -10.62 11.23 -6.11
CA LEU A 43 -11.28 11.21 -4.81
C LEU A 43 -11.23 12.58 -4.12
N ARG A 44 -10.08 13.27 -4.16
CA ARG A 44 -9.95 14.64 -3.64
C ARG A 44 -10.88 15.62 -4.37
N GLY A 45 -10.93 15.53 -5.70
CA GLY A 45 -11.85 16.33 -6.52
C GLY A 45 -13.31 16.09 -6.16
N ALA A 46 -13.72 14.83 -5.98
CA ALA A 46 -15.06 14.49 -5.54
C ALA A 46 -15.39 15.06 -4.15
N VAL A 47 -14.44 15.04 -3.22
CA VAL A 47 -14.59 15.65 -1.89
C VAL A 47 -14.73 17.18 -2.00
N MET A 48 -13.95 17.86 -2.85
CA MET A 48 -14.10 19.30 -3.10
C MET A 48 -15.47 19.66 -3.70
N ILE A 49 -16.03 18.81 -4.57
CA ILE A 49 -17.37 19.03 -5.16
C ILE A 49 -18.47 18.95 -4.09
N VAL A 50 -18.37 17.98 -3.17
CA VAL A 50 -19.36 17.81 -2.10
C VAL A 50 -19.16 18.80 -0.95
N TYR A 51 -17.91 19.19 -0.71
CA TYR A 51 -17.50 20.10 0.35
C TYR A 51 -16.61 21.22 -0.24
N PRO A 52 -17.22 22.23 -0.90
CA PRO A 52 -16.46 23.31 -1.56
C PRO A 52 -15.68 24.20 -0.58
N MET A 53 -16.10 24.23 0.69
CA MET A 53 -15.39 24.93 1.78
C MET A 53 -14.28 24.07 2.43
N GLY A 54 -14.04 22.87 1.89
CA GLY A 54 -13.14 21.88 2.46
C GLY A 54 -13.74 21.13 3.64
N LEU A 55 -13.09 20.02 4.00
CA LEU A 55 -13.38 19.29 5.23
C LEU A 55 -12.67 19.94 6.42
N PRO A 56 -13.22 19.87 7.64
CA PRO A 56 -12.52 20.32 8.85
C PRO A 56 -11.13 19.68 8.99
N PRO A 57 -10.16 20.37 9.63
CA PRO A 57 -8.78 19.89 9.75
C PRO A 57 -8.66 18.58 10.55
N TYR A 58 -9.63 18.29 11.42
CA TYR A 58 -9.72 17.07 12.22
C TYR A 58 -10.57 15.97 11.56
N ASP A 59 -11.03 16.16 10.32
CA ASP A 59 -11.80 15.14 9.62
C ASP A 59 -10.88 13.99 9.17
N PRO A 60 -11.22 12.71 9.46
CA PRO A 60 -10.39 11.56 9.10
C PRO A 60 -10.03 11.50 7.62
N ILE A 61 -10.94 11.88 6.73
CA ILE A 61 -10.70 11.85 5.28
C ILE A 61 -9.63 12.87 4.90
N ARG A 62 -9.62 14.04 5.55
CA ARG A 62 -8.60 15.07 5.33
C ARG A 62 -7.25 14.66 5.92
N MET A 63 -7.26 14.04 7.10
CA MET A 63 -6.03 13.56 7.74
C MET A 63 -5.35 12.45 6.92
N GLU A 64 -6.13 11.53 6.36
CA GLU A 64 -5.66 10.51 5.40
C GLU A 64 -5.04 11.17 4.16
N PHE A 65 -5.73 12.14 3.53
CA PHE A 65 -5.18 12.82 2.35
C PHE A 65 -3.91 13.63 2.64
N GLU A 66 -3.74 14.13 3.87
CA GLU A 66 -2.57 14.89 4.30
C GLU A 66 -1.45 14.01 4.89
N ASN A 67 -1.62 12.68 4.93
CA ASN A 67 -0.71 11.72 5.59
C ASN A 67 -0.38 12.11 7.06
N LYS A 68 -1.35 12.72 7.75
CA LYS A 68 -1.25 13.11 9.17
C LYS A 68 -2.12 12.23 10.07
N GLU A 69 -2.60 11.13 9.53
CA GLU A 69 -3.36 10.15 10.28
C GLU A 69 -2.52 9.53 11.40
N ASP A 70 -3.07 9.55 12.61
CA ASP A 70 -2.51 8.80 13.72
C ASP A 70 -3.05 7.37 13.66
N LEU A 71 -2.22 6.48 13.15
CA LEU A 71 -2.57 5.06 13.02
C LEU A 71 -2.09 4.22 14.21
N SER A 72 -1.53 4.87 15.24
CA SER A 72 -1.09 4.19 16.45
C SER A 72 -2.27 3.47 17.14
N GLY A 73 -2.08 2.17 17.42
CA GLY A 73 -3.10 1.33 18.07
C GLY A 73 -4.27 0.87 17.18
N THR A 74 -4.29 1.19 15.88
CA THR A 74 -5.33 0.71 14.95
C THR A 74 -4.89 -0.53 14.17
N GLN A 75 -5.84 -1.40 13.79
CA GLN A 75 -5.54 -2.55 12.90
C GLN A 75 -4.98 -2.11 11.53
N ALA A 76 -5.28 -0.88 11.09
CA ALA A 76 -4.72 -0.30 9.87
C ALA A 76 -3.22 -0.03 10.01
N GLY A 77 -2.76 0.41 11.18
CA GLY A 77 -1.34 0.60 11.49
C GLY A 77 -0.51 -0.68 11.38
N LEU A 78 -1.08 -1.84 11.73
CA LEU A 78 -0.40 -3.14 11.59
C LEU A 78 -0.18 -3.58 10.14
N ASN A 79 -0.98 -3.06 9.20
CA ASN A 79 -0.83 -3.35 7.78
C ASN A 79 0.16 -2.41 7.07
N ILE A 80 0.65 -1.39 7.78
CA ILE A 80 1.60 -0.43 7.22
C ILE A 80 3.00 -0.97 7.45
N ILE A 81 3.60 -1.38 6.34
CA ILE A 81 4.98 -1.80 6.31
C ILE A 81 5.79 -0.61 5.83
N LYS A 82 6.68 -0.08 6.68
CA LYS A 82 7.59 0.98 6.27
C LYS A 82 8.44 0.51 5.10
N GLU A 83 8.74 1.40 4.17
CA GLU A 83 9.55 1.05 3.00
C GLU A 83 10.91 0.46 3.38
N ALA A 84 11.52 0.84 4.49
CA ALA A 84 12.80 0.27 4.92
C ALA A 84 12.69 -1.17 5.45
N GLU A 85 11.54 -1.52 6.02
CA GLU A 85 11.29 -2.82 6.68
C GLU A 85 10.58 -3.80 5.73
N ALA A 86 10.14 -3.36 4.55
CA ALA A 86 9.40 -4.20 3.61
C ALA A 86 10.31 -5.20 2.88
N GLN A 87 10.06 -6.50 3.10
CA GLN A 87 10.67 -7.61 2.36
C GLN A 87 9.67 -8.24 1.40
N LEU A 88 10.15 -8.60 0.21
CA LEU A 88 9.35 -9.27 -0.81
C LEU A 88 9.90 -10.69 -1.02
N TRP A 89 9.02 -11.69 -0.96
CA TRP A 89 9.39 -13.10 -1.05
C TRP A 89 8.71 -13.78 -2.23
N TRP A 90 9.48 -14.51 -3.02
CA TRP A 90 8.98 -15.31 -4.12
C TRP A 90 9.60 -16.70 -4.06
N ALA A 91 8.75 -17.74 -4.08
CA ALA A 91 9.17 -19.15 -4.03
C ALA A 91 10.23 -19.46 -2.94
N ALA A 92 9.97 -19.06 -1.70
CA ALA A 92 10.88 -19.20 -0.55
C ALA A 92 12.24 -18.49 -0.69
N LYS A 93 12.38 -17.56 -1.64
CA LYS A 93 13.55 -16.69 -1.80
C LYS A 93 13.16 -15.23 -1.59
N GLU A 94 13.99 -14.51 -0.84
CA GLU A 94 13.87 -13.07 -0.69
C GLU A 94 14.32 -12.36 -1.99
N LEU A 95 13.43 -11.55 -2.55
CA LEU A 95 13.69 -10.64 -3.64
C LEU A 95 14.35 -9.38 -3.09
N ARG A 96 15.68 -9.31 -3.20
CA ARG A 96 16.45 -8.17 -2.75
C ARG A 96 16.29 -7.01 -3.73
N ARG A 97 16.09 -5.80 -3.21
CA ARG A 97 15.95 -4.57 -4.01
C ARG A 97 17.15 -4.29 -4.92
N THR A 98 18.32 -4.78 -4.55
CA THR A 98 19.58 -4.57 -5.30
C THR A 98 19.71 -5.50 -6.51
N LYS A 99 18.93 -6.58 -6.60
CA LYS A 99 19.02 -7.57 -7.67
C LYS A 99 17.85 -7.42 -8.64
N LYS A 100 18.10 -7.74 -9.91
CA LYS A 100 17.04 -7.70 -10.92
C LYS A 100 16.14 -8.91 -10.73
N LEU A 101 14.85 -8.73 -11.03
CA LEU A 101 13.87 -9.83 -10.97
C LEU A 101 14.29 -11.00 -11.88
N SER A 102 14.95 -10.71 -13.01
CA SER A 102 15.50 -11.71 -13.93
C SER A 102 16.52 -12.66 -13.29
N ASP A 103 17.21 -12.25 -12.23
CA ASP A 103 18.14 -13.12 -11.49
C ASP A 103 17.41 -14.21 -10.68
N TYR A 104 16.11 -14.01 -10.42
CA TYR A 104 15.29 -14.94 -9.65
C TYR A 104 14.39 -15.80 -10.54
N VAL A 105 13.68 -15.19 -11.49
CA VAL A 105 12.71 -15.87 -12.37
C VAL A 105 13.25 -16.24 -13.75
N GLY A 106 14.46 -15.78 -14.11
CA GLY A 106 15.03 -15.95 -15.45
C GLY A 106 14.52 -14.92 -16.46
N LYS A 107 14.82 -15.15 -17.75
CA LYS A 107 14.54 -14.21 -18.87
C LYS A 107 13.23 -14.50 -19.61
N ASN A 108 12.25 -15.14 -18.97
CA ASN A 108 11.02 -15.54 -19.65
C ASN A 108 10.00 -14.39 -19.68
N GLU A 109 9.64 -13.92 -20.87
CA GLU A 109 8.82 -12.70 -21.11
C GLU A 109 7.35 -12.84 -20.72
N LYS A 110 6.82 -14.05 -20.51
CA LYS A 110 5.43 -14.29 -20.08
C LYS A 110 5.36 -15.08 -18.78
N THR A 111 5.79 -14.47 -17.68
CA THR A 111 5.78 -15.11 -16.34
C THR A 111 4.89 -14.36 -15.37
N LYS A 112 3.91 -15.05 -14.78
CA LYS A 112 3.12 -14.54 -13.64
C LYS A 112 3.81 -14.91 -12.34
N ILE A 113 4.10 -13.91 -11.50
CA ILE A 113 4.84 -14.07 -10.25
C ILE A 113 3.88 -13.76 -9.09
N ILE A 114 3.75 -14.71 -8.17
CA ILE A 114 3.01 -14.50 -6.92
C ILE A 114 4.04 -14.34 -5.82
N ALA A 115 4.22 -13.11 -5.34
CA ALA A 115 5.14 -12.79 -4.26
C ALA A 115 4.37 -12.37 -3.00
N LYS A 116 4.96 -12.64 -1.84
CA LYS A 116 4.45 -12.25 -0.53
C LYS A 116 5.25 -11.05 -0.02
N ILE A 117 4.57 -9.96 0.30
CA ILE A 117 5.15 -8.85 1.06
C ILE A 117 5.02 -9.13 2.55
N GLN A 118 6.07 -8.86 3.32
CA GLN A 118 6.06 -8.98 4.77
C GLN A 118 6.96 -7.92 5.40
N GLN A 119 6.65 -7.53 6.64
CA GLN A 119 7.56 -6.73 7.45
C GLN A 119 8.74 -7.61 7.87
N ARG A 120 9.94 -7.05 7.78
CA ARG A 120 11.14 -7.68 8.32
C ARG A 120 10.93 -7.83 9.83
N LEU A 121 10.95 -9.06 10.29
CA LEU A 121 11.04 -9.35 11.71
C LEU A 121 12.44 -8.88 12.13
N GLU A 122 12.52 -7.85 12.97
CA GLU A 122 13.76 -7.60 13.71
C GLU A 122 14.03 -8.84 14.56
N GLU A 123 15.28 -9.33 14.56
CA GLU A 123 15.71 -10.26 15.59
C GLU A 123 15.43 -9.57 16.93
N ASN A 124 14.60 -10.18 17.78
CA ASN A 124 14.40 -9.64 19.11
C ASN A 124 15.79 -9.56 19.76
N ASP A 125 16.17 -8.39 20.26
CA ASP A 125 17.41 -8.19 21.03
C ASP A 125 17.53 -9.17 22.21
N ASP A 126 16.43 -9.82 22.61
CA ASP A 126 16.39 -10.89 23.60
C ASP A 126 17.21 -12.14 23.20
N ASP A 127 17.38 -12.41 21.90
CA ASP A 127 18.20 -13.52 21.39
C ASP A 127 19.70 -13.15 21.31
N ALA A 128 20.06 -11.87 21.51
CA ALA A 128 21.46 -11.45 21.58
C ALA A 128 22.18 -12.06 22.79
N TYR A 129 21.44 -12.48 23.83
CA TYR A 129 21.98 -13.18 24.98
C TYR A 129 22.56 -14.57 24.61
N LEU A 130 22.02 -15.22 23.57
CA LEU A 130 22.45 -16.55 23.12
C LEU A 130 23.73 -16.50 22.26
N ASN A 131 24.07 -15.35 21.68
CA ASN A 131 25.28 -15.13 20.88
C ASN A 131 26.37 -14.37 21.65
N SER A 132 26.24 -14.26 22.98
CA SER A 132 27.22 -13.57 23.81
C SER A 132 28.50 -14.41 23.98
N PRO A 133 29.71 -13.82 23.97
CA PRO A 133 30.98 -14.52 24.21
C PRO A 133 31.09 -15.21 25.58
N TRP A 134 30.11 -14.97 26.46
CA TRP A 134 30.01 -15.53 27.81
C TRP A 134 29.06 -16.74 27.87
N ALA A 135 28.49 -17.17 26.73
CA ALA A 135 27.54 -18.27 26.62
C ALA A 135 28.19 -19.65 26.37
N ASP A 136 29.53 -19.72 26.31
CA ASP A 136 30.34 -20.96 26.36
C ASP A 136 30.82 -21.25 27.79
#